data_AF-A0A7W8E5M5-F1
#
_entry.id   AF-A0A7W8E5M5-F1
#
_cell.length_a   1.000
_cell.length_b   1.000
_cell.length_c   1.000
_cell.angle_alpha   90.00
_cell.angle_beta   90.00
_cell.angle_gamma   90.00
#
_symmetry.space_group_name_H-M   'P 1'
#
loop_
_entity.id
_entity.type
_entity.pdbx_description
1 polymer ?
#
loop_
_entity_poly.entity_id
_entity_poly.type
_entity_poly.pdbx_seq_one_letter_code
_entity_poly.pdbx_strand_id
1 'polypeptide(L)'
;MTDSNMPLPSAETKEMIPEEVALGIRKLAHDLSNALEILVQTSYLLGTVELKEPASDWLRMLDGGVEKALNINLALREFVKAHTAK
;
A
#
# COMPACT_ATOMS: atom_id res chain seq x y z
N MET A 1 -50.20 -0.87 26.06
CA MET A 1 -49.67 -2.19 25.66
C MET A 1 -50.01 -2.39 24.19
N THR A 2 -49.06 -2.10 23.31
CA THR A 2 -48.82 -2.79 22.02
C THR A 2 -47.42 -2.37 21.56
N ASP A 3 -46.63 -3.39 21.25
CA ASP A 3 -45.18 -3.37 21.19
C ASP A 3 -44.59 -2.51 20.06
N SER A 4 -43.65 -1.64 20.42
CA SER A 4 -42.69 -1.05 19.50
C SER A 4 -41.57 -2.05 19.23
N ASN A 5 -41.75 -2.94 18.24
CA ASN A 5 -40.65 -3.75 17.72
C ASN A 5 -40.11 -3.11 16.44
N MET A 6 -39.29 -2.06 16.61
CA MET A 6 -38.50 -1.49 15.53
C MET A 6 -37.20 -2.32 15.44
N PRO A 7 -36.86 -2.92 14.30
CA PRO A 7 -35.58 -3.61 14.17
C PRO A 7 -34.47 -2.58 14.38
N LEU A 8 -33.56 -2.85 15.32
CA LEU A 8 -32.33 -2.08 15.46
C LEU A 8 -31.60 -2.08 14.11
N PRO A 9 -30.98 -0.94 13.70
CA PRO A 9 -30.17 -0.94 12.49
C PRO A 9 -29.11 -2.02 12.65
N SER A 10 -29.11 -2.98 11.72
CA SER A 10 -28.09 -4.02 11.63
C SER A 10 -26.74 -3.32 11.64
N ALA A 11 -25.97 -3.53 12.71
CA ALA A 11 -24.59 -3.08 12.78
C ALA A 11 -23.92 -3.50 11.46
N GLU A 12 -23.45 -2.54 10.68
CA GLU A 12 -22.78 -2.78 9.42
C GLU A 12 -21.70 -3.84 9.66
N THR A 13 -21.94 -5.07 9.21
CA THR A 13 -20.93 -6.12 9.22
C THR A 13 -19.88 -5.67 8.23
N LYS A 14 -18.85 -4.98 8.74
CA LYS A 14 -17.70 -4.58 7.95
C LYS A 14 -17.16 -5.85 7.30
N GLU A 15 -17.32 -5.97 5.98
CA GLU A 15 -16.84 -7.15 5.26
C GLU A 15 -15.35 -7.28 5.50
N MET A 16 -14.95 -8.34 6.20
CA MET A 16 -13.56 -8.63 6.52
C MET A 16 -12.96 -9.47 5.40
N ILE A 17 -11.71 -9.18 5.06
CA ILE A 17 -10.89 -9.98 4.15
C ILE A 17 -10.66 -11.35 4.81
N PRO A 18 -10.97 -12.47 4.14
CA PRO A 18 -10.64 -13.81 4.63
C PRO A 18 -9.13 -13.98 4.84
N GLU A 19 -8.73 -14.71 5.88
CA GLU A 19 -7.30 -14.82 6.26
C GLU A 19 -6.42 -15.41 5.15
N GLU A 20 -6.90 -16.40 4.40
CA GLU A 20 -6.16 -16.97 3.27
C GLU A 20 -5.87 -15.93 2.18
N VAL A 21 -6.88 -15.11 1.86
CA VAL A 21 -6.74 -14.01 0.88
C VAL A 21 -5.78 -12.95 1.43
N ALA A 22 -5.90 -12.60 2.70
CA ALA A 22 -5.02 -11.64 3.36
C ALA A 22 -3.56 -12.10 3.35
N LEU A 23 -3.30 -13.40 3.57
CA LEU A 23 -1.96 -13.98 3.48
C LEU A 23 -1.37 -13.81 2.08
N GLY A 24 -2.16 -14.07 1.03
CA GLY A 24 -1.77 -13.85 -0.36
C GLY A 24 -1.40 -12.39 -0.64
N ILE A 25 -2.22 -11.44 -0.19
CA ILE A 25 -1.95 -10.01 -0.38
C ILE A 25 -0.70 -9.58 0.40
N ARG A 26 -0.50 -10.05 1.64
CA ARG A 26 0.69 -9.74 2.44
C ARG A 26 1.97 -10.24 1.74
N LYS A 27 1.93 -11.41 1.11
CA LYS A 27 3.04 -11.93 0.31
C LYS A 27 3.33 -11.05 -0.90
N LEU A 28 2.31 -10.69 -1.68
CA LEU A 28 2.49 -9.78 -2.83
C LEU A 28 3.01 -8.40 -2.40
N ALA A 29 2.51 -7.84 -1.30
CA ALA A 29 3.00 -6.57 -0.76
C ALA A 29 4.47 -6.65 -0.30
N HIS A 30 4.89 -7.81 0.23
CA HIS A 30 6.29 -8.12 0.52
C HIS A 30 7.15 -8.17 -0.74
N ASP A 31 6.72 -8.90 -1.75
CA ASP A 31 7.47 -8.98 -3.01
C ASP A 31 7.55 -7.61 -3.70
N LEU A 32 6.49 -6.80 -3.60
CA LEU A 32 6.49 -5.40 -4.05
C LEU A 32 7.47 -4.54 -3.24
N SER A 33 7.58 -4.72 -1.92
CA SER A 33 8.60 -4.03 -1.12
C SER A 33 10.02 -4.34 -1.60
N ASN A 34 10.31 -5.60 -1.91
CA ASN A 34 11.63 -6.00 -2.42
C ASN A 34 11.95 -5.33 -3.77
N ALA A 35 10.96 -5.27 -4.67
CA ALA A 35 11.12 -4.55 -5.94
C ALA A 35 11.32 -3.05 -5.73
N LEU A 36 10.56 -2.42 -4.83
CA LEU A 36 10.70 -1.00 -4.51
C LEU A 36 12.03 -0.68 -3.86
N GLU A 37 12.57 -1.56 -3.02
CA GLU A 37 13.90 -1.38 -2.42
C GLU A 37 14.98 -1.28 -3.50
N ILE A 38 14.95 -2.15 -4.51
CA ILE A 38 15.89 -2.09 -5.64
C ILE A 38 15.77 -0.74 -6.36
N LEU A 39 14.53 -0.26 -6.59
CA LEU A 39 14.31 1.03 -7.25
C LEU A 39 14.82 2.20 -6.40
N VAL A 40 14.58 2.21 -5.09
CA VAL A 40 15.10 3.23 -4.16
C VAL A 40 16.63 3.25 -4.20
N GLN A 41 17.27 2.09 -4.07
CA GLN A 41 18.74 1.99 -4.09
C GLN A 41 19.31 2.45 -5.43
N THR A 42 18.67 2.07 -6.54
CA THR A 42 19.09 2.48 -7.89
C THR A 42 18.96 4.00 -8.06
N SER A 43 17.84 4.57 -7.64
CA SER A 43 17.59 6.02 -7.72
C SER A 43 18.60 6.81 -6.87
N TYR A 44 18.87 6.33 -5.65
CA TYR A 44 19.90 6.90 -4.79
C TYR A 44 21.28 6.88 -5.45
N LEU A 45 21.71 5.74 -6.00
CA LEU A 45 23.01 5.63 -6.67
C LEU A 45 23.10 6.56 -7.88
N LEU A 46 22.03 6.68 -8.69
CA LEU A 46 21.98 7.64 -9.80
C LEU A 46 22.07 9.10 -9.32
N GLY A 47 21.54 9.42 -8.14
CA GLY A 47 21.71 10.74 -7.52
C GLY A 47 23.13 11.06 -7.06
N THR A 48 24.02 10.06 -6.97
CA THR A 48 25.43 10.26 -6.60
C THR A 48 26.36 10.56 -7.78
N VAL A 49 25.88 10.42 -9.02
CA VAL A 49 26.65 10.70 -10.23
C VAL A 49 26.24 12.04 -10.86
N GLU A 50 27.15 12.68 -11.59
CA GLU A 50 26.81 13.89 -12.34
C GLU A 50 25.88 13.53 -13.51
N LEU A 51 24.63 13.97 -13.43
CA LEU A 51 23.66 13.89 -14.50
C LEU A 51 23.44 15.27 -15.11
N LYS A 52 23.60 15.37 -16.43
CA LYS A 52 23.26 16.58 -17.17
C LYS A 52 21.80 16.55 -17.57
N GLU A 53 21.21 17.73 -17.75
CA GLU A 53 19.87 17.81 -18.33
C GLU A 53 19.82 17.11 -19.70
N PRO A 54 18.73 16.37 -20.02
CA PRO A 54 17.48 16.22 -19.24
C PRO A 54 17.49 15.03 -18.24
N ALA A 55 18.62 14.34 -18.05
CA ALA A 55 18.65 13.13 -17.24
C ALA A 55 18.40 13.40 -15.74
N SER A 56 18.80 14.56 -15.23
CA SER A 56 18.49 15.03 -13.88
C SER A 56 16.99 15.24 -13.65
N ASP A 57 16.27 15.75 -14.64
CA ASP A 57 14.80 15.85 -14.57
C ASP A 57 14.14 14.47 -14.51
N TRP A 58 14.61 13.50 -15.30
CA TRP A 58 14.09 12.13 -15.27
C TRP A 58 14.37 11.44 -13.94
N LEU A 59 15.54 11.65 -13.35
CA LEU A 59 15.85 11.13 -12.02
C LEU A 59 14.87 11.68 -10.98
N ARG A 60 14.58 12.98 -11.00
CA ARG A 60 13.60 13.59 -10.09
C ARG A 60 12.20 13.01 -10.27
N MET A 61 11.80 12.73 -11.51
CA MET A 61 10.54 12.05 -11.81
C MET A 61 10.52 10.60 -11.28
N LEU A 62 11.64 9.87 -11.42
CA LEU A 62 11.81 8.52 -10.89
C LEU A 62 11.70 8.52 -9.35
N ASP A 63 12.46 9.38 -8.68
CA ASP A 63 12.45 9.52 -7.22
C ASP A 63 11.03 9.74 -6.70
N GLY A 64 10.31 10.72 -7.27
CA GLY A 64 8.93 11.00 -6.88
C GLY A 64 7.96 9.84 -7.16
N GLY A 65 8.16 9.11 -8.26
CA GLY A 65 7.39 7.90 -8.57
C GLY A 65 7.61 6.77 -7.57
N VAL A 66 8.87 6.54 -7.18
CA VAL A 66 9.26 5.53 -6.18
C VAL A 66 8.68 5.88 -4.82
N GLU A 67 8.79 7.13 -4.37
CA GLU A 67 8.21 7.58 -3.11
C GLU A 67 6.69 7.37 -3.07
N LYS A 68 5.99 7.74 -4.15
CA LYS A 68 4.55 7.50 -4.26
C LYS A 68 4.21 6.02 -4.18
N ALA A 69 4.98 5.15 -4.84
CA ALA A 69 4.75 3.71 -4.81
C ALA A 69 5.02 3.10 -3.42
N LEU A 70 6.03 3.56 -2.69
CA LEU A 70 6.28 3.18 -1.29
C LEU A 70 5.08 3.54 -0.41
N ASN A 71 4.57 4.76 -0.54
CA ASN A 71 3.41 5.22 0.24
C ASN A 71 2.15 4.39 -0.06
N ILE A 72 1.91 4.06 -1.33
CA ILE A 72 0.80 3.18 -1.73
C ILE A 72 0.98 1.77 -1.15
N ASN A 73 2.19 1.20 -1.20
CA ASN A 73 2.44 -0.13 -0.65
C ASN A 73 2.27 -0.17 0.88
N LEU A 74 2.69 0.88 1.59
CA LEU A 74 2.42 1.02 3.02
C LEU A 74 0.92 1.10 3.31
N ALA A 75 0.19 1.94 2.57
CA ALA A 75 -1.25 2.07 2.70
C ALA A 75 -1.98 0.74 2.42
N LEU A 76 -1.52 -0.04 1.42
CA LEU A 76 -2.04 -1.38 1.13
C LEU A 76 -1.86 -2.33 2.32
N ARG A 77 -0.67 -2.35 2.94
CA ARG A 77 -0.39 -3.20 4.10
C ARG A 77 -1.26 -2.85 5.30
N GLU A 78 -1.39 -1.56 5.59
CA GLU A 78 -2.26 -1.10 6.69
C GLU A 78 -3.73 -1.36 6.39
N PHE A 79 -4.17 -1.20 5.14
CA PHE A 79 -5.53 -1.53 4.73
C PHE A 79 -5.85 -3.00 4.97
N VAL A 80 -4.98 -3.91 4.52
CA VAL A 80 -5.17 -5.36 4.74
C VAL A 80 -5.22 -5.65 6.24
N LYS A 81 -4.26 -5.14 7.01
CA LYS A 81 -4.20 -5.33 8.47
C LYS A 81 -5.46 -4.83 9.19
N ALA A 82 -6.01 -3.69 8.78
CA ALA A 82 -7.22 -3.12 9.38
C ALA A 82 -8.51 -3.86 9.00
N HIS A 83 -8.48 -4.69 7.95
CA HIS A 83 -9.65 -5.38 7.40
C HIS A 83 -9.51 -6.90 7.38
N THR A 84 -8.52 -7.49 8.06
CA THR A 84 -8.45 -8.93 8.29
C THR A 84 -8.89 -9.26 9.72
N ALA A 85 -9.69 -10.31 9.89
CA ALA A 85 -10.12 -10.77 11.20
C ALA A 85 -8.89 -11.21 12.02
N LYS A 86 -8.88 -10.91 13.33
CA LYS A 86 -7.84 -11.36 14.26
C LYS A 86 -7.97 -12.83 14.59
#